data_AF-C9L7R2-F1
#
_entry.id   AF-C9L7R2-F1
#
_cell.length_a   1.000
_cell.length_b   1.000
_cell.length_c   1.000
_cell.angle_alpha   90.00
_cell.angle_beta   90.00
_cell.angle_gamma   90.00
#
_symmetry.space_group_name_H-M   'P 1'
#
loop_
_entity.id
_entity.type
_entity.pdbx_description
1 polymer ?
#
loop_
_entity_poly.entity_id
_entity_poly.type
_entity_poly.pdbx_seq_one_letter_code
_entity_poly.pdbx_strand_id
1 'polypeptide(L)' 'MEELKKLNGKKVSLKTLEEVECSMHVLSMECLGTSGMYIGFNWYSIGLDDGTEIDVYCRY' A
#
# COMPACT_ATOMS: atom_id res chain seq x y z
N MET A 1 9.04 -10.22 0.97
CA MET A 1 8.10 -10.38 -0.16
C MET A 1 6.73 -10.91 0.27
N GLU A 2 6.58 -12.13 0.79
CA GLU A 2 5.25 -12.67 1.19
C GLU A 2 4.52 -11.82 2.23
N GLU A 3 5.23 -11.13 3.12
CA GLU A 3 4.61 -10.27 4.14
C GLU A 3 3.96 -9.02 3.55
N LEU A 4 4.54 -8.42 2.50
CA LEU A 4 3.94 -7.27 1.81
C LEU A 4 2.64 -7.69 1.13
N LYS A 5 2.62 -8.87 0.49
CA LYS A 5 1.41 -9.40 -0.15
C LYS A 5 0.24 -9.61 0.83
N LYS A 6 0.53 -9.88 2.11
CA LYS A 6 -0.50 -10.00 3.16
C LYS A 6 -1.16 -8.67 3.52
N LEU A 7 -0.61 -7.53 3.08
CA LEU A 7 -1.20 -6.21 3.28
C LEU A 7 -2.24 -5.88 2.20
N ASN A 8 -2.29 -6.66 1.10
CA ASN A 8 -3.24 -6.39 0.03
C ASN A 8 -4.69 -6.34 0.55
N GLY A 9 -5.38 -5.25 0.23
CA GLY A 9 -6.74 -4.96 0.68
C GLY A 9 -6.84 -4.41 2.10
N LYS A 10 -5.74 -4.19 2.83
CA LYS A 10 -5.79 -3.84 4.26
C LYS A 10 -5.63 -2.35 4.55
N LYS A 11 -6.20 -1.95 5.68
CA LYS A 11 -5.92 -0.67 6.32
C LYS A 11 -4.56 -0.74 7.01
N VAL A 12 -3.71 0.24 6.75
CA VAL A 12 -2.38 0.37 7.35
C VAL A 12 -2.25 1.71 8.06
N SER A 13 -1.33 1.77 9.03
CA SER A 13 -0.96 3.05 9.64
C SER A 13 -0.04 3.84 8.71
N LEU A 14 0.07 5.15 8.93
CA LEU A 14 1.05 5.98 8.21
C LEU A 14 2.47 5.43 8.35
N LYS A 15 2.87 5.05 9.57
CA LYS A 15 4.18 4.46 9.84
C LYS A 15 4.41 3.18 9.02
N THR A 16 3.40 2.31 8.94
CA THR A 16 3.48 1.09 8.12
C THR A 16 3.61 1.43 6.64
N LEU A 17 2.92 2.46 6.16
CA LEU A 17 3.04 2.90 4.77
C LEU A 17 4.47 3.39 4.46
N GLU A 18 5.05 4.20 5.34
CA GLU A 18 6.45 4.68 5.25
C GLU A 18 7.46 3.52 5.27
N GLU A 19 7.24 2.53 6.15
CA GLU A 19 8.07 1.32 6.22
C GLU A 19 7.98 0.50 4.92
N VAL A 20 6.80 0.44 4.29
CA VAL A 20 6.61 -0.25 3.01
C VAL A 20 7.30 0.50 1.87
N GLU A 21 7.19 1.83 1.81
CA GLU A 21 7.88 2.66 0.81
C GLU A 21 9.40 2.48 0.88
N CYS A 22 9.95 2.31 2.08
CA CYS A 22 11.38 2.06 2.29
C CYS A 22 11.82 0.61 1.99
N SER A 23 10.91 -0.29 1.60
CA SER A 23 11.24 -1.68 1.35
C SER A 23 11.97 -1.85 0.01
N MET A 24 13.05 -2.64 0.01
CA MET A 24 13.81 -2.95 -1.22
C MET A 24 13.01 -3.70 -2.30
N HIS A 25 11.86 -4.26 -1.93
CA HIS A 25 10.98 -5.00 -2.85
C HIS A 25 9.91 -4.11 -3.50
N VAL A 26 9.78 -2.85 -3.06
CA VAL A 26 8.82 -1.90 -3.63
C VAL A 26 9.52 -1.11 -4.72
N LEU A 27 8.96 -1.17 -5.94
CA LEU A 27 9.44 -0.41 -7.09
C LEU A 27 8.67 0.89 -7.28
N SER A 28 7.40 0.91 -6.88
CA SER A 28 6.53 2.07 -7.00
C SER A 28 5.48 2.09 -5.89
N MET A 29 5.10 3.29 -5.48
CA MET A 29 3.96 3.54 -4.60
C MET A 29 3.23 4.78 -5.13
N GLU A 30 1.95 4.64 -5.43
CA GLU A 30 1.13 5.73 -5.96
C GLU A 30 -0.12 5.91 -5.11
N CYS A 31 -0.41 7.16 -4.73
CA CYS A 31 -1.68 7.51 -4.09
C CYS A 31 -2.74 7.69 -5.19
N LEU A 32 -3.69 6.77 -5.26
CA LEU A 32 -4.80 6.79 -6.23
C LEU A 32 -5.99 7.63 -5.74
N GLY A 33 -5.79 8.39 -4.66
CA GLY A 33 -6.78 9.30 -4.09
C GLY A 33 -7.66 8.63 -3.05
N THR A 34 -8.91 9.10 -2.92
CA THR A 34 -9.84 8.61 -1.89
C THR A 34 -10.32 7.20 -2.20
N SER A 35 -10.27 6.31 -1.20
CA SER A 35 -10.78 4.96 -1.30
C SER A 35 -12.30 4.93 -1.41
N GLY A 36 -12.81 4.21 -2.42
CA GLY A 36 -14.22 3.84 -2.51
C GLY A 36 -14.62 2.67 -1.59
N MET A 37 -13.64 1.88 -1.13
CA MET A 37 -13.87 0.72 -0.26
C MET A 37 -13.90 1.11 1.23
N TYR A 38 -13.01 2.01 1.63
CA TYR A 38 -12.90 2.46 3.02
C TYR A 38 -13.06 3.97 3.09
N ILE A 39 -14.28 4.41 3.43
CA ILE A 39 -14.65 5.82 3.54
C ILE A 39 -13.69 6.55 4.50
N GLY A 40 -13.11 7.65 4.02
CA GLY A 40 -12.16 8.48 4.78
C GLY A 40 -10.71 7.97 4.76
N PHE A 41 -10.39 6.97 3.96
CA PHE A 41 -9.02 6.52 3.70
C PHE A 41 -8.61 6.91 2.29
N ASN A 42 -7.31 7.10 2.10
CA ASN A 42 -6.68 7.16 0.79
C ASN A 42 -6.23 5.76 0.36
N TRP A 43 -6.34 5.48 -0.93
CA TRP A 43 -5.91 4.25 -1.56
C TRP A 43 -4.52 4.42 -2.15
N TYR A 44 -3.64 3.46 -1.87
CA TYR A 44 -2.30 3.38 -2.41
C TYR A 44 -2.17 2.07 -3.19
N SER A 45 -1.73 2.17 -4.45
CA SER A 45 -1.26 1.03 -5.22
C SER A 45 0.25 0.92 -5.09
N ILE A 46 0.75 -0.28 -4.82
CA ILE A 46 2.16 -0.55 -4.56
C ILE A 46 2.61 -1.64 -5.53
N GLY A 47 3.55 -1.28 -6.41
CA GLY A 47 4.19 -2.20 -7.34
C GLY A 47 5.41 -2.86 -6.72
N LEU A 48 5.47 -4.19 -6.77
CA LEU A 48 6.57 -5.00 -6.26
C LEU A 48 7.55 -5.42 -7.37
N ASP A 49 8.76 -5.79 -6.97
CA ASP A 49 9.86 -6.26 -7.85
C ASP A 49 9.55 -7.53 -8.64
N ASP A 50 8.60 -8.34 -8.17
CA ASP A 50 8.12 -9.54 -8.86
C ASP A 50 6.95 -9.27 -9.85
N GLY A 51 6.60 -8.00 -10.04
CA GLY A 51 5.50 -7.57 -10.91
C GLY A 51 4.11 -7.67 -10.29
N THR A 52 4.01 -8.06 -9.01
CA THR A 52 2.74 -8.02 -8.27
C THR A 52 2.40 -6.59 -7.89
N GLU A 53 1.13 -6.21 -8.01
CA GLU A 53 0.59 -4.98 -7.42
C GLU A 53 -0.29 -5.31 -6.21
N ILE A 54 -0.18 -4.51 -5.16
CA ILE A 54 -1.02 -4.62 -3.96
C ILE A 54 -1.68 -3.29 -3.63
N ASP A 55 -2.90 -3.38 -3.12
CA ASP A 55 -3.68 -2.23 -2.68
C ASP A 55 -3.61 -2.11 -1.16
N VAL A 56 -3.26 -0.93 -0.65
CA VAL A 56 -3.34 -0.63 0.78
C VAL A 56 -4.09 0.68 1.02
N TYR A 57 -4.62 0.83 2.23
CA TYR A 57 -5.48 1.96 2.56
C TYR A 57 -4.97 2.66 3.82
N CYS A 58 -4.69 3.95 3.74
CA CYS A 58 -4.13 4.73 4.83
C CYS A 58 -5.00 5.96 5.11
N ARG A 59 -5.11 6.35 6.38
CA ARG A 59 -5.79 7.59 6.78
C ARG A 59 -4.82 8.45 7.57
N TYR A 60 -4.78 9.72 7.18
CA TYR A 60 -4.05 10.81 7.83
C TYR A 60 -4.96 11.51 8.85
#